data_AF-A0A3M2DYS1-F1
#
_entry.id   AF-A0A3M2DYS1-F1
#
_cell.length_a   1.000
_cell.length_b   1.000
_cell.length_c   1.000
_cell.angle_alpha   90.00
_cell.angle_beta   90.00
_cell.angle_gamma   90.00
#
_symmetry.space_group_name_H-M   'P 1'
#
loop_
_entity.id
_entity.type
_entity.pdbx_description
1 polymer ?
#
loop_
_entity_poly.entity_id
_entity_poly.type
_entity_poly.pdbx_seq_one_letter_code
_entity_poly.pdbx_strand_id
1 'polypeptide(L)' 'MNLISSRQLLGQGGALYIRHQDRLYVLRMTKNGKLILN' A
#
# COMPACT_ATOMS: atom_id res chain seq x y z
N MET A 1 -2.82 -18.64 -8.22
CA MET A 1 -2.12 -17.69 -7.32
C MET A 1 -2.73 -16.32 -7.54
N ASN A 2 -3.16 -15.64 -6.46
CA ASN A 2 -3.72 -14.29 -6.57
C ASN A 2 -2.60 -13.29 -6.27
N LEU A 3 -1.97 -12.76 -7.32
CA LEU A 3 -0.85 -11.82 -7.24
C LEU A 3 -1.30 -10.48 -7.84
N ILE A 4 -0.88 -9.39 -7.21
CA ILE A 4 -1.14 -8.03 -7.69
C ILE A 4 0.19 -7.25 -7.70
N SER A 5 0.41 -6.44 -8.72
CA SER A 5 1.60 -5.58 -8.75
C SER A 5 1.46 -4.42 -7.75
N SER A 6 2.57 -3.98 -7.16
CA SER A 6 2.58 -2.82 -6.27
C SER A 6 2.07 -1.55 -6.95
N ARG A 7 2.35 -1.38 -8.25
CA ARG A 7 1.84 -0.24 -9.04
C ARG A 7 0.31 -0.25 -9.14
N GLN A 8 -0.29 -1.41 -9.37
CA GLN A 8 -1.75 -1.55 -9.39
C GLN A 8 -2.35 -1.32 -8.00
N LEU A 9 -1.72 -1.88 -6.95
CA LEU A 9 -2.22 -1.80 -5.59
C LEU A 9 -2.16 -0.37 -4.99
N LEU A 10 -1.10 0.38 -5.28
CA LEU A 10 -0.87 1.72 -4.71
C LEU A 10 -1.40 2.87 -5.58
N GLY A 11 -1.75 2.59 -6.84
CA GLY A 11 -2.17 3.60 -7.80
C GLY A 11 -1.09 4.66 -8.08
N GLN A 12 -1.50 5.78 -8.67
CA GLN A 12 -0.59 6.88 -9.03
C GLN A 12 -0.04 7.63 -7.80
N GLY A 13 -0.75 7.59 -6.66
CA GLY A 13 -0.34 8.27 -5.44
C GLY A 13 0.77 7.57 -4.65
N GLY A 14 1.13 6.33 -5.02
CA GLY A 14 2.18 5.57 -4.34
C GLY A 14 1.85 5.13 -2.91
N ALA A 15 0.59 5.28 -2.51
CA ALA A 15 0.07 4.88 -1.20
C ALA A 15 -1.39 4.43 -1.30
N LEU A 16 -1.73 3.37 -0.58
CA LEU A 16 -3.08 2.86 -0.39
C LEU A 16 -3.48 3.04 1.07
N TYR A 17 -4.55 3.80 1.30
CA TYR A 17 -5.15 3.97 2.62
C TYR A 17 -6.16 2.84 2.84
N ILE A 18 -5.96 2.06 3.90
CA ILE A 18 -6.76 0.88 4.22
C ILE A 18 -7.47 1.14 5.54
N ARG A 19 -8.80 1.22 5.51
CA ARG A 19 -9.60 1.21 6.74
C ARG A 19 -9.84 -0.24 7.13
N HIS A 20 -9.47 -0.59 8.36
CA HIS A 20 -9.73 -1.90 8.94
C HIS A 20 -10.21 -1.73 10.37
N GLN A 21 -11.47 -2.09 10.61
CA GLN A 21 -12.19 -1.74 11.84
C GLN A 21 -12.14 -0.21 12.05
N ASP A 22 -11.87 0.23 13.28
CA ASP A 22 -11.77 1.65 13.64
C ASP A 22 -10.35 2.21 13.44
N ARG A 23 -9.50 1.53 12.66
CA ARG A 23 -8.12 1.96 12.38
C ARG A 23 -7.90 2.24 10.91
N LEU A 24 -7.05 3.23 10.65
CA LEU A 24 -6.57 3.59 9.33
C LEU A 24 -5.10 3.19 9.20
N TYR A 25 -4.82 2.38 8.19
CA TYR A 25 -3.46 1.99 7.82
C TYR A 25 -3.07 2.63 6.50
N VAL A 26 -1.76 2.76 6.27
CA VAL A 26 -1.21 3.20 5.00
C VAL A 26 -0.19 2.19 4.51
N LEU A 27 -0.51 1.53 3.41
CA LEU A 27 0.46 0.77 2.65
C LEU A 27 1.12 1.72 1.65
N ARG A 28 2.44 1.85 1.67
CA ARG A 28 3.18 2.72 0.75
C ARG A 28 4.53 2.15 0.38
N MET A 29 5.10 2.69 -0.69
CA MET A 29 6.50 2.44 -1.03
C MET A 29 7.42 3.42 -0.29
N THR A 30 8.56 2.92 0.20
CA THR A 30 9.64 3.74 0.75
C THR A 30 10.56 4.25 -0.35
N LYS A 31 11.42 5.24 -0.02
CA LYS A 31 12.41 5.77 -0.97
C LYS A 31 13.39 4.72 -1.51
N ASN A 32 13.61 3.63 -0.77
CA ASN A 32 14.46 2.50 -1.20
C ASN A 32 13.68 1.35 -1.85
N GLY A 33 12.41 1.56 -2.23
CA GLY A 33 11.63 0.63 -3.03
C GLY A 33 10.95 -0.51 -2.26
N LYS A 34 11.02 -0.54 -0.92
CA LYS A 34 10.30 -1.53 -0.10
C LYS A 34 8.85 -1.10 0.12
N LEU A 35 7.97 -2.07 0.35
CA LEU A 35 6.60 -1.82 0.83
C LEU A 35 6.59 -1.85 2.36
N ILE A 36 5.91 -0.89 2.96
CA ILE A 36 5.66 -0.85 4.40
C ILE A 36 4.18 -0.59 4.68
N LEU A 37 3.65 -1.21 5.73
CA LEU A 37 2.32 -0.95 6.28
C LEU A 37 2.51 -0.23 7.61
N ASN A 38 1.99 0.99 7.70
CA ASN A 38 1.98 1.79 8.91
C ASN A 38 0.55 1.92 9.44
#